data_AF-A0A2G9ZLS2-F1
#
_entry.id   AF-A0A2G9ZLS2-F1
#
_cell.length_a   1.000
_cell.length_b   1.000
_cell.length_c   1.000
_cell.angle_alpha   90.00
_cell.angle_beta   90.00
_cell.angle_gamma   90.00
#
_symmetry.space_group_name_H-M   'P 1'
#
loop_
_entity.id
_entity.type
_entity.pdbx_description
1 polymer ?
#
loop_
_entity_poly.entity_id
_entity_poly.type
_entity_poly.pdbx_seq_one_letter_code
_entity_poly.pdbx_strand_id
1 'polypeptide(L)'
;MRKLFKRFSGLAGRAQSDPLDESASEEISAIQALAEAEAGGQDDNGNEAADDDGADEDTDAEDAADDDGEEENGENGWIPAEDEEGQLSIDVYQTNEAIVVKSTIAGVKPEDIDISINNDMLTIRGKRMEQNEIPEESYLYKECYWGSFSRSIILPVEIVNERIEAILENGVLTVILPKAKVAKPISIRVRER
;
A
#
# COMPACT_ATOMS: atom_id res chain seq x y z
N MET A 1 58.40 13.41 -19.47
CA MET A 1 59.21 14.42 -18.74
C MET A 1 58.28 15.42 -18.08
N ARG A 2 58.48 15.65 -16.77
CA ARG A 2 58.06 16.81 -15.94
C ARG A 2 56.57 16.93 -15.53
N LYS A 3 56.37 16.58 -14.26
CA LYS A 3 55.31 16.98 -13.33
C LYS A 3 55.21 18.51 -13.25
N LEU A 4 54.01 19.04 -13.03
CA LEU A 4 53.85 20.32 -12.33
C LEU A 4 52.61 20.29 -11.42
N PHE A 5 52.89 20.07 -10.14
CA PHE A 5 52.01 20.44 -9.03
C PHE A 5 52.00 21.97 -8.91
N LYS A 6 50.81 22.57 -8.78
CA LYS A 6 50.64 23.81 -8.04
C LYS A 6 49.44 23.67 -7.11
N ARG A 7 49.76 23.71 -5.81
CA ARG A 7 48.83 23.98 -4.71
C ARG A 7 48.34 25.42 -4.84
N PHE A 8 47.05 25.64 -4.65
CA PHE A 8 46.55 26.93 -4.17
C PHE A 8 45.59 26.68 -3.00
N SER A 9 45.93 27.36 -1.90
CA SER A 9 45.29 27.42 -0.61
C SER A 9 44.03 28.29 -0.65
N GLY A 10 43.01 27.84 0.07
CA GLY A 10 41.95 28.58 0.77
C GLY A 10 41.51 29.95 0.27
N LEU A 11 40.22 30.05 -0.04
CA LEU A 11 39.40 31.16 0.46
C LEU A 11 38.04 30.58 0.87
N ALA A 12 37.75 30.65 2.17
CA ALA A 12 36.44 30.35 2.73
C ALA A 12 35.45 31.41 2.23
N GLY A 13 34.63 31.05 1.25
CA GLY A 13 33.44 31.79 0.89
C GLY A 13 32.38 31.54 1.95
N ARG A 14 32.20 32.51 2.84
CA ARG A 14 31.08 32.60 3.77
C ARG A 14 29.81 32.66 2.94
N ALA A 15 29.08 31.55 2.84
CA ALA A 15 27.70 31.56 2.36
C ALA A 15 26.92 32.50 3.30
N GLN A 16 26.51 33.65 2.77
CA GLN A 16 25.42 34.40 3.38
C GLN A 16 24.19 33.54 3.16
N SER A 17 23.62 33.00 4.23
CA SER A 17 22.32 32.33 4.20
C SER A 17 21.28 33.35 3.71
N ASP A 18 20.54 32.98 2.67
CA ASP A 18 19.41 33.77 2.21
C ASP A 18 18.37 33.85 3.35
N PRO A 19 17.87 35.04 3.71
CA PRO A 19 16.92 35.22 4.82
C PRO A 19 15.52 34.62 4.55
N LEU A 20 15.32 33.97 3.39
CA LEU A 20 14.09 33.25 3.04
C LEU A 20 14.12 31.77 3.50
N ASP A 21 15.27 31.26 3.94
CA ASP A 21 15.44 29.86 4.35
C ASP A 21 15.09 29.64 5.83
N GLU A 22 15.40 30.61 6.70
CA GLU A 22 15.12 30.49 8.14
C GLU A 22 13.60 30.56 8.43
N SER A 23 12.85 31.46 7.81
CA SER A 23 11.41 31.59 8.05
C SER A 23 10.61 30.38 7.55
N ALA A 24 10.99 29.82 6.39
CA ALA A 24 10.38 28.60 5.88
C ALA A 24 10.72 27.38 6.77
N SER A 25 11.94 27.32 7.31
CA SER A 25 12.33 26.26 8.24
C SER A 25 11.59 26.32 9.58
N GLU A 26 11.30 27.54 10.07
CA GLU A 26 10.50 27.76 11.28
C GLU A 26 9.02 27.40 11.03
N GLU A 27 8.47 27.73 9.86
CA GLU A 27 7.11 27.36 9.47
C GLU A 27 6.96 25.83 9.32
N ILE A 28 7.92 25.14 8.71
CA ILE A 28 7.90 23.67 8.58
C ILE A 28 8.03 23.00 9.96
N SER A 29 8.88 23.52 10.84
CA SER A 29 9.03 23.01 12.21
C SER A 29 7.77 23.22 13.04
N ALA A 30 7.07 24.35 12.85
CA ALA A 30 5.80 24.63 13.51
C ALA A 30 4.68 23.69 13.02
N ILE A 31 4.65 23.36 11.72
CA ILE A 31 3.70 22.40 11.15
C ILE A 31 3.94 20.99 11.71
N GLN A 32 5.20 20.56 11.85
CA GLN A 32 5.54 19.27 12.47
C GLN A 32 5.14 19.20 13.95
N ALA A 33 5.35 20.28 14.72
CA ALA A 33 4.99 20.33 16.14
C ALA A 33 3.47 20.34 16.38
N LEU A 34 2.69 20.94 15.47
CA LEU A 34 1.22 20.93 15.54
C LEU A 34 0.64 19.53 15.29
N ALA A 35 1.22 18.76 14.35
CA ALA A 35 0.78 17.40 14.06
C ALA A 35 1.01 16.42 15.23
N GLU A 36 2.05 16.62 16.04
CA GLU A 36 2.37 15.75 17.17
C GLU A 36 1.48 16.01 18.41
N ALA A 37 0.86 17.18 18.52
CA ALA A 37 0.09 17.58 19.70
C ALA A 37 -1.35 17.02 19.73
N GLU A 38 -1.90 16.58 18.61
CA GLU A 38 -3.31 16.13 18.50
C GLU A 38 -3.49 14.61 18.63
N ALA A 39 -2.41 13.81 18.54
CA ALA A 39 -2.44 12.34 18.61
C ALA A 39 -2.58 11.75 20.05
N GLY A 40 -2.89 12.57 21.05
CA GLY A 40 -2.97 12.19 22.46
C GLY A 40 -4.37 12.23 23.05
N GLY A 41 -5.25 11.29 22.65
CA GLY A 41 -6.62 11.15 23.18
C GLY A 41 -6.94 9.72 23.60
N GLN A 42 -7.16 9.53 24.90
CA GLN A 42 -7.32 8.28 25.66
C GLN A 42 -8.71 7.62 25.46
N ASP A 43 -8.76 6.30 25.23
CA ASP A 43 -9.98 5.48 25.13
C ASP A 43 -10.27 4.71 26.43
N ASP A 44 -10.87 5.40 27.40
CA ASP A 44 -11.43 4.76 28.59
C ASP A 44 -12.92 4.46 28.33
N ASN A 45 -13.30 3.21 28.09
CA ASN A 45 -14.71 2.81 28.27
C ASN A 45 -14.85 1.48 29.00
N GLY A 46 -15.27 1.59 30.26
CA GLY A 46 -15.57 0.49 31.16
C GLY A 46 -16.90 -0.18 30.80
N ASN A 47 -16.86 -1.51 30.77
CA ASN A 47 -18.02 -2.36 30.59
C ASN A 47 -18.70 -2.59 31.95
N GLU A 48 -19.84 -1.94 32.19
CA GLU A 48 -20.75 -2.27 33.30
C GLU A 48 -21.70 -3.38 32.85
N ALA A 49 -21.58 -4.55 33.47
CA ALA A 49 -22.52 -5.64 33.37
C ALA A 49 -23.74 -5.35 34.25
N ALA A 50 -24.94 -5.45 33.69
CA ALA A 50 -26.19 -5.51 34.44
C ALA A 50 -26.85 -6.87 34.18
N ASP A 51 -26.90 -7.68 35.23
CA ASP A 51 -27.78 -8.83 35.39
C ASP A 51 -29.23 -8.32 35.60
N ASP A 52 -30.22 -8.92 34.93
CA ASP A 52 -31.61 -8.88 35.39
C ASP A 52 -32.37 -10.15 34.97
N ASP A 53 -32.87 -10.86 35.98
CA ASP A 53 -33.65 -12.11 35.93
C ASP A 53 -35.15 -11.78 35.96
N GLY A 54 -35.99 -12.54 35.24
CA GLY A 54 -37.37 -12.77 35.72
C GLY A 54 -38.52 -12.89 34.71
N ALA A 55 -38.82 -14.14 34.34
CA ALA A 55 -40.12 -14.83 34.33
C ALA A 55 -41.42 -14.17 33.78
N ASP A 56 -41.93 -14.83 32.73
CA ASP A 56 -43.28 -15.41 32.52
C ASP A 56 -44.54 -14.63 32.96
N GLU A 57 -45.38 -14.24 31.99
CA GLU A 57 -46.84 -14.28 32.11
C GLU A 57 -47.48 -14.60 30.75
N ASP A 58 -48.12 -15.78 30.66
CA ASP A 58 -48.97 -16.23 29.56
C ASP A 58 -50.33 -15.50 29.58
N THR A 59 -50.76 -14.92 28.45
CA THR A 59 -52.18 -14.69 28.17
C THR A 59 -52.49 -14.83 26.68
N ASP A 60 -53.29 -15.84 26.34
CA ASP A 60 -53.95 -16.04 25.05
C ASP A 60 -55.12 -15.06 24.86
N ALA A 61 -55.26 -14.45 23.68
CA ALA A 61 -56.55 -14.20 23.00
C ALA A 61 -56.38 -13.64 21.58
N GLU A 62 -57.08 -14.27 20.65
CA GLU A 62 -57.30 -13.91 19.23
C GLU A 62 -58.11 -12.61 19.10
N ASP A 63 -57.82 -11.75 18.11
CA ASP A 63 -58.70 -11.47 16.94
C ASP A 63 -58.19 -10.29 16.09
N ALA A 64 -58.51 -10.36 14.79
CA ALA A 64 -57.99 -9.55 13.69
C ALA A 64 -58.53 -8.10 13.59
N ALA A 65 -57.71 -7.19 13.04
CA ALA A 65 -58.12 -6.19 12.05
C ALA A 65 -56.91 -5.49 11.40
N ASP A 66 -57.03 -5.33 10.09
CA ASP A 66 -56.17 -4.66 9.11
C ASP A 66 -55.56 -3.31 9.54
N ASP A 67 -54.26 -3.10 9.32
CA ASP A 67 -53.70 -1.78 9.01
C ASP A 67 -52.36 -1.90 8.29
N ASP A 68 -52.12 -0.95 7.40
CA ASP A 68 -51.11 -0.89 6.37
C ASP A 68 -49.69 -0.57 6.87
N GLY A 69 -48.69 -1.19 6.24
CA GLY A 69 -47.29 -0.92 6.57
C GLY A 69 -46.35 -1.85 5.83
N GLU A 70 -46.17 -1.61 4.53
CA GLU A 70 -45.00 -2.10 3.81
C GLU A 70 -43.76 -1.38 4.37
N GLU A 71 -43.20 -1.90 5.46
CA GLU A 71 -41.81 -1.63 5.81
C GLU A 71 -40.94 -2.63 5.04
N GLU A 72 -40.64 -2.26 3.80
CA GLU A 72 -39.40 -2.70 3.15
C GLU A 72 -38.25 -2.18 4.02
N ASN A 73 -37.90 -2.93 5.06
CA ASN A 73 -36.65 -2.73 5.77
C ASN A 73 -35.55 -3.31 4.86
N GLY A 74 -35.29 -2.57 3.78
CA GLY A 74 -34.08 -2.63 3.00
C GLY A 74 -32.92 -2.18 3.86
N GLU A 75 -32.60 -2.99 4.87
CA GLU A 75 -31.29 -3.02 5.48
C GLU A 75 -30.36 -3.56 4.40
N ASN A 76 -29.99 -2.67 3.48
CA ASN A 76 -28.78 -2.80 2.70
C ASN A 76 -27.69 -3.02 3.73
N GLY A 77 -27.34 -4.30 3.92
CA GLY A 77 -26.32 -4.75 4.84
C GLY A 77 -25.16 -3.79 4.71
N TRP A 78 -24.85 -3.12 5.80
CA TRP A 78 -23.59 -2.42 5.99
C TRP A 78 -22.50 -3.45 5.68
N ILE A 79 -22.05 -3.48 4.43
CA ILE A 79 -20.75 -4.06 4.10
C ILE A 79 -19.80 -3.05 4.73
N PRO A 80 -19.11 -3.41 5.84
CA PRO A 80 -18.06 -2.53 6.35
C PRO A 80 -17.14 -2.28 5.17
N ALA A 81 -16.82 -1.01 4.89
CA ALA A 81 -15.93 -0.64 3.81
C ALA A 81 -14.69 -1.53 3.89
N GLU A 82 -14.65 -2.57 3.05
CA GLU A 82 -13.48 -3.42 2.92
C GLU A 82 -12.37 -2.47 2.55
N ASP A 83 -11.27 -2.44 3.31
CA ASP A 83 -10.09 -1.63 3.01
C ASP A 83 -9.80 -1.78 1.51
N GLU A 84 -10.15 -0.77 0.69
CA GLU A 84 -10.00 -0.86 -0.76
C GLU A 84 -8.49 -0.95 -1.05
N GLU A 85 -8.02 -2.19 -1.25
CA GLU A 85 -6.61 -2.47 -1.51
C GLU A 85 -6.23 -1.80 -2.82
N GLY A 86 -5.37 -0.78 -2.73
CA GLY A 86 -4.97 0.05 -3.83
C GLY A 86 -4.32 -0.76 -4.95
N GLN A 87 -4.58 -0.38 -6.20
CA GLN A 87 -3.96 -1.06 -7.32
C GLN A 87 -2.52 -0.61 -7.50
N LEU A 88 -1.56 -1.54 -7.40
CA LEU A 88 -0.16 -1.25 -7.71
C LEU A 88 0.07 -1.26 -9.23
N SER A 89 0.50 -0.12 -9.76
CA SER A 89 0.92 0.02 -11.16
C SER A 89 2.27 -0.64 -11.39
N ILE A 90 2.39 -1.44 -12.45
CA ILE A 90 3.62 -2.16 -12.77
C ILE A 90 3.91 -2.12 -14.27
N ASP A 91 5.19 -2.14 -14.61
CA ASP A 91 5.69 -2.46 -15.94
C ASP A 91 6.20 -3.90 -15.94
N VAL A 92 5.85 -4.66 -16.97
CA VAL A 92 6.31 -6.04 -17.14
C VAL A 92 6.94 -6.18 -18.52
N TYR A 93 8.17 -6.67 -18.57
CA TYR A 93 8.85 -6.98 -19.82
C TYR A 93 9.70 -8.24 -19.67
N GLN A 94 10.15 -8.77 -20.80
CA GLN A 94 11.00 -9.95 -20.81
C GLN A 94 12.29 -9.70 -21.59
N THR A 95 13.36 -10.34 -21.13
CA THR A 95 14.60 -10.51 -21.90
C THR A 95 14.64 -11.95 -22.45
N ASN A 96 15.76 -12.32 -23.07
CA ASN A 96 15.98 -13.71 -23.46
C ASN A 96 16.07 -14.64 -22.24
N GLU A 97 16.47 -14.14 -21.07
CA GLU A 97 16.84 -14.94 -19.90
C GLU A 97 15.88 -14.76 -18.71
N ALA A 98 15.13 -13.66 -18.64
CA ALA A 98 14.31 -13.34 -17.47
C ALA A 98 12.98 -12.64 -17.86
N ILE A 99 12.01 -12.69 -16.95
CA ILE A 99 10.92 -11.72 -16.85
C ILE A 99 11.36 -10.67 -15.83
N VAL A 100 11.06 -9.40 -16.07
CA VAL A 100 11.35 -8.30 -15.15
C VAL A 100 10.07 -7.52 -14.89
N VAL A 101 9.78 -7.28 -13.61
CA VAL A 101 8.66 -6.48 -13.14
C VAL A 101 9.20 -5.25 -12.44
N LYS A 102 8.70 -4.06 -12.81
CA LYS A 102 9.10 -2.80 -12.19
C LYS A 102 7.90 -2.03 -11.67
N SER A 103 8.05 -1.36 -10.54
CA SER A 103 7.00 -0.52 -9.97
C SER A 103 7.59 0.63 -9.15
N THR A 104 6.90 1.77 -9.14
CA THR A 104 7.20 2.87 -8.22
C THR A 104 6.48 2.64 -6.90
N ILE A 105 7.27 2.48 -5.83
CA ILE A 105 6.80 2.22 -4.47
C ILE A 105 7.47 3.22 -3.53
N ALA A 106 7.05 4.48 -3.63
CA ALA A 106 7.60 5.56 -2.83
C ALA A 106 7.18 5.44 -1.35
N GLY A 107 8.12 5.71 -0.45
CA GLY A 107 7.85 5.80 0.99
C GLY A 107 7.64 4.48 1.72
N VAL A 108 7.79 3.33 1.05
CA VAL A 108 7.63 1.99 1.64
C VAL A 108 8.99 1.40 1.90
N LYS A 109 9.17 0.79 3.08
CA LYS A 109 10.42 0.10 3.40
C LYS A 109 10.41 -1.32 2.83
N PRO A 110 11.58 -1.92 2.52
CA PRO A 110 11.63 -3.29 1.99
C PRO A 110 10.90 -4.32 2.87
N GLU A 111 10.96 -4.17 4.19
CA GLU A 111 10.28 -5.03 5.16
C GLU A 111 8.74 -4.96 5.11
N ASP A 112 8.18 -3.89 4.54
CA ASP A 112 6.73 -3.68 4.39
C ASP A 112 6.21 -4.15 3.01
N ILE A 113 7.04 -4.87 2.24
CA ILE A 113 6.70 -5.41 0.92
C ILE A 113 6.72 -6.93 0.98
N ASP A 114 5.58 -7.56 0.67
CA ASP A 114 5.49 -9.00 0.45
C ASP A 114 5.52 -9.31 -1.05
N ILE A 115 6.39 -10.24 -1.43
CA ILE A 115 6.46 -10.75 -2.79
C ILE A 115 6.39 -12.27 -2.73
N SER A 116 5.33 -12.80 -3.31
CA SER A 116 5.05 -14.23 -3.32
C SER A 116 4.79 -14.74 -4.73
N ILE A 117 5.14 -16.00 -4.97
CA ILE A 117 4.82 -16.70 -6.21
C ILE A 117 4.10 -17.98 -5.87
N ASN A 118 2.92 -18.16 -6.44
CA ASN A 118 2.15 -19.39 -6.35
C ASN A 118 1.87 -19.90 -7.76
N ASN A 119 2.40 -21.09 -8.08
CA ASN A 119 2.41 -21.65 -9.43
C ASN A 119 3.02 -20.68 -10.45
N ASP A 120 2.21 -20.16 -11.35
CA ASP A 120 2.55 -19.18 -12.38
C ASP A 120 2.09 -17.76 -12.01
N MET A 121 1.58 -17.52 -10.80
CA MET A 121 1.13 -16.20 -10.37
C MET A 121 2.15 -15.52 -9.46
N LEU A 122 2.68 -14.38 -9.89
CA LEU A 122 3.44 -13.45 -9.04
C LEU A 122 2.48 -12.47 -8.38
N THR A 123 2.60 -12.29 -7.07
CA THR A 123 1.87 -11.30 -6.30
C THR A 123 2.84 -10.38 -5.56
N ILE A 124 2.62 -9.08 -5.67
CA ILE A 124 3.34 -8.03 -4.94
C ILE A 124 2.30 -7.31 -4.07
N ARG A 125 2.55 -7.25 -2.76
CA ARG A 125 1.71 -6.54 -1.78
C ARG A 125 2.57 -5.63 -0.91
N GLY A 126 1.95 -4.63 -0.32
CA GLY A 126 2.58 -3.80 0.70
C GLY A 126 1.65 -2.73 1.22
N LYS A 127 2.15 -1.82 2.06
CA LYS A 127 1.37 -0.72 2.64
C LYS A 127 2.13 0.60 2.59
N ARG A 128 1.48 1.67 2.15
CA ARG A 128 1.96 3.05 2.28
C ARG A 128 1.37 3.65 3.55
N MET A 129 2.22 4.11 4.45
CA MET A 129 1.80 4.76 5.69
C MET A 129 1.90 6.29 5.55
N GLU A 130 0.82 6.98 5.91
CA GLU A 130 0.83 8.43 6.11
C GLU A 130 1.53 8.69 7.46
N GLN A 131 2.52 9.57 7.49
CA GLN A 131 3.32 9.81 8.72
C GLN A 131 2.66 10.80 9.68
N ASN A 132 1.80 11.69 9.16
CA ASN A 132 1.17 12.75 9.94
C ASN A 132 -0.34 12.75 9.67
N GLU A 133 -1.13 12.77 10.73
CA GLU A 133 -2.56 13.03 10.63
C GLU A 133 -2.76 14.54 10.49
N ILE A 134 -2.95 15.00 9.26
CA ILE A 134 -3.39 16.36 8.98
C ILE A 134 -4.92 16.34 8.94
N PRO A 135 -5.62 17.27 9.64
CA PRO A 135 -7.08 17.36 9.56
C PRO A 135 -7.57 17.50 8.11
N GLU A 136 -8.65 16.81 7.76
CA GLU A 136 -9.12 16.70 6.38
C GLU A 136 -9.44 18.06 5.76
N GLU A 137 -9.98 18.99 6.56
CA GLU A 137 -10.30 20.37 6.16
C GLU A 137 -9.07 21.23 5.82
N SER A 138 -7.87 20.79 6.22
CA SER A 138 -6.61 21.50 5.96
C SER A 138 -6.00 21.15 4.60
N TYR A 139 -6.49 20.10 3.93
CA TYR A 139 -6.04 19.78 2.58
C TYR A 139 -6.69 20.71 1.56
N LEU A 140 -5.88 21.35 0.71
CA LEU A 140 -6.39 21.98 -0.51
C LEU A 140 -6.69 20.93 -1.59
N TYR A 141 -5.84 19.89 -1.67
CA TYR A 141 -5.97 18.73 -2.55
C TYR A 141 -5.29 17.51 -1.90
N LYS A 142 -5.88 16.31 -2.04
CA LYS A 142 -5.31 15.04 -1.56
C LYS A 142 -5.34 14.01 -2.69
N GLU A 143 -4.25 13.92 -3.45
CA GLU A 143 -4.12 12.99 -4.59
C GLU A 143 -3.25 11.76 -4.27
N CYS A 144 -2.46 11.83 -3.19
CA CYS A 144 -1.61 10.74 -2.74
C CYS A 144 -2.46 9.61 -2.16
N TYR A 145 -2.23 8.39 -2.66
CA TYR A 145 -2.81 7.19 -2.09
C TYR A 145 -1.98 6.69 -0.91
N TRP A 146 -2.62 6.58 0.25
CA TRP A 146 -2.13 5.93 1.47
C TRP A 146 -2.99 4.69 1.75
N GLY A 147 -2.38 3.61 2.21
CA GLY A 147 -3.07 2.33 2.40
C GLY A 147 -2.34 1.14 1.80
N SER A 148 -2.98 -0.02 1.91
CA SER A 148 -2.48 -1.28 1.37
C SER A 148 -2.54 -1.27 -0.16
N PHE A 149 -1.60 -1.89 -0.84
CA PHE A 149 -1.65 -2.05 -2.29
C PHE A 149 -1.32 -3.47 -2.71
N SER A 150 -1.86 -3.90 -3.84
CA SER A 150 -1.50 -5.18 -4.44
C SER A 150 -1.50 -5.18 -5.96
N ARG A 151 -0.73 -6.12 -6.51
CA ARG A 151 -0.83 -6.53 -7.91
C ARG A 151 -0.45 -7.99 -8.07
N SER A 152 -1.27 -8.71 -8.82
CA SER A 152 -0.97 -10.07 -9.26
C SER A 152 -0.87 -10.14 -10.78
N ILE A 153 0.10 -10.89 -11.28
CA ILE A 153 0.25 -11.19 -12.71
C ILE A 153 0.51 -12.67 -12.93
N ILE A 154 0.01 -13.17 -14.06
CA ILE A 154 0.33 -14.51 -14.56
C ILE A 154 1.65 -14.41 -15.33
N LEU A 155 2.60 -15.26 -14.97
CA LEU A 155 3.89 -15.41 -15.61
C LEU A 155 3.69 -16.24 -16.89
N PRO A 156 4.08 -15.73 -18.06
CA PRO A 156 3.87 -16.43 -19.33
C PRO A 156 4.78 -17.65 -19.53
N VAL A 157 5.79 -17.82 -18.67
CA VAL A 157 6.74 -18.95 -18.71
C VAL A 157 7.14 -19.34 -17.29
N GLU A 158 7.56 -20.59 -17.15
CA GLU A 158 8.13 -21.11 -15.91
C GLU A 158 9.45 -20.39 -15.57
N ILE A 159 9.72 -20.24 -14.27
CA ILE A 159 10.87 -19.52 -13.73
C ILE A 159 11.74 -20.44 -12.85
N VAL A 160 12.97 -20.02 -12.56
CA VAL A 160 13.86 -20.69 -11.61
C VAL A 160 13.76 -20.00 -10.25
N ASN A 161 12.92 -20.54 -9.36
CA ASN A 161 12.54 -19.91 -8.10
C ASN A 161 13.75 -19.60 -7.19
N GLU A 162 14.82 -20.40 -7.21
CA GLU A 162 15.99 -20.23 -6.35
C GLU A 162 16.86 -19.02 -6.73
N ARG A 163 16.57 -18.37 -7.86
CA ARG A 163 17.37 -17.27 -8.41
C ARG A 163 16.58 -15.97 -8.58
N ILE A 164 15.39 -15.91 -8.00
CA ILE A 164 14.60 -14.69 -8.00
C ILE A 164 15.33 -13.63 -7.18
N GLU A 165 15.34 -12.40 -7.68
CA GLU A 165 15.92 -11.25 -7.00
C GLU A 165 14.90 -10.11 -6.97
N ALA A 166 14.80 -9.42 -5.83
CA ALA A 166 13.98 -8.23 -5.66
C ALA A 166 14.83 -7.12 -5.06
N ILE A 167 14.84 -5.95 -5.71
CA ILE A 167 15.64 -4.80 -5.32
C ILE A 167 14.71 -3.59 -5.22
N LEU A 168 14.72 -2.92 -4.08
CA LEU A 168 14.09 -1.62 -3.89
C LEU A 168 15.17 -0.55 -3.80
N GLU A 169 15.28 0.29 -4.83
CA GLU A 169 16.28 1.37 -4.88
C GLU A 169 15.59 2.67 -5.28
N ASN A 170 15.81 3.74 -4.52
CA ASN A 170 15.25 5.08 -4.78
C ASN A 170 13.72 5.08 -5.01
N GLY A 171 12.99 4.26 -4.26
CA GLY A 171 11.53 4.13 -4.37
C GLY A 171 11.05 3.37 -5.61
N VAL A 172 11.93 2.62 -6.29
CA VAL A 172 11.58 1.76 -7.43
C VAL A 172 11.88 0.31 -7.10
N LEU A 173 10.83 -0.52 -7.06
CA LEU A 173 10.95 -1.96 -6.92
C LEU A 173 11.25 -2.56 -8.30
N THR A 174 12.27 -3.42 -8.37
CA THR A 174 12.60 -4.25 -9.52
C THR A 174 12.66 -5.71 -9.10
N VAL A 175 11.80 -6.54 -9.68
CA VAL A 175 11.76 -7.99 -9.46
C VAL A 175 12.25 -8.69 -10.72
N ILE A 176 13.29 -9.51 -10.58
CA ILE A 176 13.94 -10.24 -11.66
C ILE A 176 13.63 -11.72 -11.49
N LEU A 177 13.01 -12.32 -12.51
CA LEU A 177 12.50 -13.69 -12.49
C LEU A 177 13.19 -14.47 -13.63
N PRO A 178 14.29 -15.17 -13.35
CA PRO A 178 15.01 -15.94 -14.37
C PRO A 178 14.12 -17.03 -14.96
N LYS A 179 14.06 -17.12 -16.28
CA LYS A 179 13.26 -18.12 -17.01
C LYS A 179 13.87 -19.51 -16.80
N ALA A 180 13.00 -20.50 -16.59
CA ALA A 180 13.40 -21.89 -16.71
C ALA A 180 13.84 -22.17 -18.16
N LYS A 181 14.79 -23.11 -18.34
CA LYS A 181 15.23 -23.49 -19.68
C LYS A 181 14.04 -24.07 -20.45
N VAL A 182 13.59 -23.34 -21.47
CA VAL A 182 12.46 -23.73 -22.31
C VAL A 182 12.74 -25.09 -22.94
N ALA A 183 11.83 -26.05 -22.74
CA ALA A 183 11.88 -27.34 -23.40
C ALA A 183 11.86 -27.18 -24.92
N LYS A 184 12.55 -28.06 -25.65
CA LYS A 184 12.60 -28.00 -27.12
C LYS A 184 11.17 -28.04 -27.71
N PRO A 185 10.88 -27.25 -28.76
CA PRO A 185 9.55 -27.23 -29.36
C PRO A 185 9.12 -28.63 -29.80
N ILE A 186 7.95 -29.06 -29.35
CA ILE A 186 7.37 -30.35 -29.72
C ILE A 186 6.60 -30.16 -31.02
N SER A 187 7.08 -30.79 -32.10
CA SER A 187 6.35 -30.83 -33.36
C SER A 187 5.31 -31.96 -33.31
N ILE A 188 4.04 -31.61 -33.49
CA ILE A 188 2.93 -32.56 -33.55
C ILE A 188 2.56 -32.74 -35.02
N ARG A 189 2.57 -33.99 -35.51
CA ARG A 189 2.06 -34.34 -36.85
C ARG A 189 0.56 -34.58 -36.79
N VAL A 190 -0.20 -33.85 -37.59
CA VAL A 190 -1.64 -34.07 -37.79
C VAL A 190 -1.84 -35.38 -38.56
N ARG A 191 -2.73 -36.24 -38.09
CA ARG A 191 -3.17 -37.44 -38.80
C ARG A 191 -4.61 -37.24 -39.26
N GLU A 192 -4.90 -37.65 -40.48
CA GLU A 192 -6.27 -37.74 -41.00
C GLU A 192 -6.98 -38.95 -40.37
N ARG A 193 -8.32 -38.86 -40.24
CA ARG A 193 -9.16 -39.92 -39.67
C ARG A 193 -9.70 -40.84 -40.76
#